data_AF-A0A368GP29-F1
#
_entry.id   AF-A0A368GP29-F1
#
_cell.length_a   1.000
_cell.length_b   1.000
_cell.length_c   1.000
_cell.angle_alpha   90.00
_cell.angle_beta   90.00
_cell.angle_gamma   90.00
#
_symmetry.space_group_name_H-M   'P 1'
#
loop_
_entity.id
_entity.type
_entity.pdbx_description
1 polymer ?
#
loop_
_entity_poly.entity_id
_entity_poly.type
_entity_poly.pdbx_seq_one_letter_code
_entity_poly.pdbx_strand_id
1 'polypeptide(L)'
;MIPLRTIVRRMSHLAARYTGRGDVHVVDPSVDLRYIFENAGRLRRSLEERRSDVNIAELKEKYEAWWTKYQAYTTATASGQPKEALAAAKKAMRDEQAGLLNALALPNFVHEVGNQEKPMLKPSKHRDYLTQKGHMRVDKNIGVVHLVGYPVLLQNHLKIQLLEMFQDAILVSPSCFARAAILEGVNVPVKDFVRFTDGSDTFPTTYLVGHSIHSLVSLFIRAQFLEQKNKWPITVQTAGASYHAKVRANLY
;
A
#
# COMPACT_ATOMS: atom_id res chain seq x y z
N MET A 1 -34.71 -24.15 -3.25
CA MET A 1 -34.23 -22.84 -3.76
C MET A 1 -33.72 -22.04 -2.56
N ILE A 2 -32.41 -22.01 -2.34
CA ILE A 2 -31.80 -21.28 -1.22
C ILE A 2 -31.75 -19.80 -1.61
N PRO A 3 -32.27 -18.87 -0.81
CA PRO A 3 -32.22 -17.46 -1.15
C PRO A 3 -30.75 -17.01 -1.14
N LEU A 4 -30.26 -16.60 -2.32
CA LEU A 4 -29.02 -15.86 -2.47
C LEU A 4 -29.14 -14.60 -1.61
N ARG A 5 -28.56 -14.62 -0.40
CA ARG A 5 -28.33 -13.41 0.39
C ARG A 5 -27.69 -12.40 -0.55
N THR A 6 -28.36 -11.27 -0.75
CA THR A 6 -27.80 -10.08 -1.40
C THR A 6 -26.44 -9.85 -0.77
N ILE A 7 -25.37 -10.15 -1.50
CA ILE A 7 -24.00 -10.00 -0.99
C ILE A 7 -23.75 -8.50 -0.95
N VAL A 8 -24.15 -7.86 0.15
CA VAL A 8 -23.81 -6.47 0.41
C VAL A 8 -22.30 -6.45 0.60
N ARG A 9 -21.57 -6.07 -0.45
CA ARG A 9 -20.13 -5.83 -0.38
C ARG A 9 -19.88 -4.61 0.49
N ARG A 10 -19.86 -4.79 1.81
CA ARG A 10 -19.39 -3.79 2.76
C ARG A 10 -17.87 -3.90 2.82
N MET A 11 -17.17 -3.05 2.07
CA MET A 11 -15.74 -2.83 2.33
C MET A 11 -15.66 -1.85 3.49
N SER A 12 -15.54 -2.35 4.73
CA SER A 12 -15.44 -1.50 5.91
C SER A 12 -14.02 -0.94 6.04
N HIS A 13 -12.97 -1.74 5.83
CA HIS A 13 -11.57 -1.33 5.98
C HIS A 13 -10.60 -2.23 5.18
N LEU A 14 -9.43 -1.72 4.78
CA LEU A 14 -8.29 -2.54 4.34
C LEU A 14 -7.39 -2.82 5.54
N ALA A 15 -7.01 -4.07 5.79
CA ALA A 15 -5.96 -4.39 6.77
C ALA A 15 -4.68 -3.64 6.42
N ALA A 16 -4.26 -2.75 7.32
CA ALA A 16 -2.94 -2.14 7.25
C ALA A 16 -2.14 -2.58 8.47
N ARG A 17 -0.91 -3.03 8.22
CA ARG A 17 0.14 -3.00 9.21
C ARG A 17 0.29 -1.53 9.61
N TYR A 18 0.18 -1.19 10.89
CA TYR A 18 0.67 0.10 11.36
C TYR A 18 1.55 -0.16 12.56
N THR A 19 2.84 0.14 12.40
CA THR A 19 3.88 -0.12 13.40
C THR A 19 4.46 1.16 14.02
N GLY A 20 3.77 2.30 13.86
CA GLY A 20 4.20 3.57 14.42
C GLY A 20 3.89 3.70 15.92
N ARG A 21 4.94 3.74 16.76
CA ARG A 21 4.96 4.01 18.21
C ARG A 21 3.72 3.50 18.98
N GLY A 22 3.75 2.22 19.33
CA GLY A 22 3.14 1.73 20.57
C GLY A 22 1.86 0.90 20.45
N ASP A 23 1.04 1.08 19.42
CA ASP A 23 -0.15 0.26 19.23
C ASP A 23 -0.33 -0.13 17.76
N VAL A 24 -0.39 -1.45 17.52
CA VAL A 24 -0.79 -2.02 16.24
C VAL A 24 -2.27 -1.68 16.01
N HIS A 25 -2.53 -0.71 15.15
CA HIS A 25 -3.87 -0.45 14.65
C HIS A 25 -4.14 -1.37 13.46
N VAL A 26 -4.47 -2.63 13.73
CA VAL A 26 -5.09 -3.48 12.70
C VAL A 26 -6.54 -3.03 12.57
N VAL A 27 -6.86 -2.43 11.44
CA VAL A 27 -8.17 -1.81 11.17
C VAL A 27 -9.13 -2.78 10.46
N ASP A 28 -8.75 -4.05 10.25
CA ASP A 28 -9.59 -5.01 9.52
C ASP A 28 -10.55 -5.81 10.42
N PRO A 29 -11.82 -5.98 10.05
CA PRO A 29 -12.73 -6.97 10.64
C PRO A 29 -12.38 -8.44 10.33
N SER A 30 -11.50 -8.75 9.37
CA SER A 30 -11.11 -10.13 8.99
C SER A 30 -9.59 -10.33 9.07
N VAL A 31 -9.12 -10.71 10.25
CA VAL A 31 -7.72 -11.08 10.51
C VAL A 31 -7.44 -12.56 10.25
N ASP A 32 -8.37 -13.26 9.60
CA ASP A 32 -8.25 -14.67 9.21
C ASP A 32 -7.51 -14.79 7.87
N LEU A 33 -6.23 -15.11 7.94
CA LEU A 33 -5.29 -15.27 6.84
C LEU A 33 -4.93 -16.74 6.62
N ARG A 34 -5.63 -17.68 7.27
CA ARG A 34 -5.32 -19.12 7.18
C ARG A 34 -5.36 -19.63 5.73
N TYR A 35 -6.27 -19.07 4.92
CA TYR A 35 -6.39 -19.38 3.49
C TYR A 35 -5.09 -19.17 2.70
N ILE A 36 -4.21 -18.26 3.14
CA ILE A 36 -2.92 -18.01 2.50
C ILE A 36 -2.02 -19.24 2.62
N PHE A 37 -2.10 -19.94 3.76
CA PHE A 37 -1.27 -21.11 4.08
C PHE A 37 -1.87 -22.43 3.61
N GLU A 38 -3.14 -22.47 3.22
CA GLU A 38 -3.80 -23.65 2.65
C GLU A 38 -3.15 -24.10 1.34
N ASN A 39 -2.64 -23.17 0.53
CA ASN A 39 -1.94 -23.45 -0.72
C ASN A 39 -0.47 -23.02 -0.66
N ALA A 40 0.30 -23.69 0.20
CA ALA A 40 1.73 -23.43 0.38
C ALA A 40 2.53 -23.49 -0.94
N GLY A 41 2.14 -24.34 -1.89
CA GLY A 41 2.79 -24.45 -3.20
C GLY A 41 2.58 -23.22 -4.09
N ARG A 42 1.41 -22.57 -4.04
CA ARG A 42 1.16 -21.31 -4.75
C ARG A 42 1.86 -20.13 -4.07
N LEU A 43 1.87 -20.11 -2.73
CA LEU A 43 2.57 -19.10 -1.95
C LEU A 43 4.08 -19.13 -2.24
N ARG A 44 4.68 -20.33 -2.20
CA ARG A 44 6.10 -20.55 -2.49
C ARG A 44 6.50 -20.00 -3.86
N ARG A 45 5.78 -20.41 -4.91
CA ARG A 45 6.02 -19.89 -6.28
C ARG A 45 5.90 -18.38 -6.34
N SER A 46 4.87 -17.80 -5.70
CA SER A 46 4.69 -16.34 -5.69
C SER A 46 5.84 -15.59 -5.00
N LEU A 47 6.44 -16.18 -3.96
CA LEU A 47 7.59 -15.60 -3.25
C LEU A 47 8.88 -15.74 -4.06
N GLU A 48 9.09 -16.90 -4.71
CA GLU A 48 10.23 -17.16 -5.60
C GLU A 48 10.28 -16.16 -6.76
N GLU A 49 9.14 -15.93 -7.44
CA GLU A 49 9.03 -14.94 -8.51
C GLU A 49 9.34 -13.50 -8.06
N ARG A 50 9.05 -13.20 -6.79
CA ARG A 50 9.33 -11.90 -6.17
C ARG A 50 10.72 -11.82 -5.55
N ARG A 51 11.53 -12.87 -5.66
CA ARG A 51 12.86 -13.01 -5.03
C ARG A 51 12.81 -12.74 -3.52
N SER A 52 11.77 -13.24 -2.87
CA SER A 52 11.55 -13.11 -1.42
C SER A 52 11.96 -14.39 -0.69
N ASP A 53 12.71 -14.23 0.39
CA ASP A 53 13.35 -15.28 1.19
C ASP A 53 12.55 -15.69 2.45
N VAL A 54 11.23 -15.44 2.44
CA VAL A 54 10.36 -15.70 3.60
C VAL A 54 10.22 -17.20 3.87
N ASN A 55 10.52 -17.61 5.11
CA ASN A 55 10.26 -18.97 5.59
C ASN A 55 8.76 -19.19 5.86
N ILE A 56 8.08 -19.87 4.93
CA ILE A 56 6.63 -20.14 5.01
C ILE A 56 6.26 -20.97 6.25
N ALA A 57 7.08 -21.95 6.64
CA ALA A 57 6.77 -22.84 7.74
C ALA A 57 6.79 -22.12 9.09
N GLU A 58 7.86 -21.37 9.35
CA GLU A 58 8.00 -20.54 10.55
C GLU A 58 6.93 -19.43 10.61
N LEU A 59 6.62 -18.82 9.45
CA LEU A 59 5.58 -17.80 9.37
C LEU A 59 4.19 -18.37 9.72
N LYS A 60 3.86 -19.55 9.19
CA LYS A 60 2.60 -20.24 9.47
C LYS A 60 2.48 -20.55 10.97
N GLU A 61 3.53 -21.11 11.57
CA GLU A 61 3.56 -21.45 13.00
C GLU A 61 3.30 -20.23 13.89
N LYS A 62 4.04 -19.13 13.65
CA LYS A 62 3.85 -17.88 14.41
C LYS A 62 2.45 -17.29 14.21
N TYR A 63 1.92 -17.37 12.99
CA TYR A 63 0.57 -16.90 12.71
C TYR A 63 -0.51 -17.75 13.42
N GLU A 64 -0.39 -19.08 13.40
CA GLU A 64 -1.32 -19.99 14.09
C GLU A 64 -1.28 -19.83 15.61
N ALA A 65 -0.09 -19.60 16.18
CA ALA A 65 0.07 -19.28 17.59
C ALA A 65 -0.65 -17.98 17.96
N TRP A 66 -0.48 -16.93 17.16
CA TRP A 66 -1.21 -15.67 17.33
C TRP A 66 -2.73 -15.86 17.17
N TRP A 67 -3.17 -16.60 16.15
CA TRP A 67 -4.58 -16.86 15.85
C TRP A 67 -5.29 -17.57 17.00
N THR A 68 -4.63 -18.56 17.62
CA THR A 68 -5.16 -19.27 18.79
C THR A 68 -5.43 -18.32 19.96
N LYS A 69 -4.49 -17.38 20.22
CA LYS A 69 -4.66 -16.36 21.27
C LYS A 69 -5.74 -15.34 20.90
N TYR A 70 -5.85 -14.98 19.63
CA TYR A 70 -6.93 -14.13 19.12
C TYR A 70 -8.31 -14.78 19.33
N GLN A 71 -8.46 -16.06 19.00
CA GLN A 71 -9.69 -16.82 19.23
C GLN A 71 -10.05 -16.83 20.72
N ALA A 72 -9.10 -17.17 21.60
CA ALA A 72 -9.31 -17.16 23.04
C ALA A 72 -9.79 -15.78 23.56
N TYR A 73 -9.17 -14.69 23.08
CA TYR A 73 -9.59 -13.33 23.41
C TYR A 73 -11.02 -13.01 22.91
N THR A 74 -11.36 -13.38 21.67
CA THR A 74 -12.70 -13.16 21.11
C THR A 74 -13.78 -13.96 21.84
N THR A 75 -13.49 -15.22 22.20
CA THR A 75 -14.39 -16.07 22.99
C THR A 75 -14.58 -15.50 24.39
N ALA A 76 -13.50 -15.11 25.08
CA ALA A 76 -13.59 -14.50 26.40
C ALA A 76 -14.43 -13.21 26.40
N THR A 77 -14.28 -12.40 25.33
CA THR A 77 -15.06 -11.17 25.12
C THR A 77 -16.54 -11.49 24.90
N ALA A 78 -16.86 -12.47 24.05
CA ALA A 78 -18.23 -12.90 23.77
C ALA A 78 -18.91 -13.53 24.99
N SER A 79 -18.16 -14.25 25.83
CA SER A 79 -18.65 -14.89 27.05
C SER A 79 -18.71 -13.94 28.26
N GLY A 80 -18.37 -12.66 28.10
CA GLY A 80 -18.46 -11.66 29.17
C GLY A 80 -17.55 -11.95 30.36
N GLN A 81 -16.36 -12.50 30.12
CA GLN A 81 -15.41 -12.80 31.20
C GLN A 81 -14.97 -11.54 31.97
N PRO A 82 -14.47 -11.69 33.22
CA PRO A 82 -13.98 -10.59 34.03
C PRO A 82 -12.92 -9.72 33.31
N LYS A 83 -12.86 -8.44 33.66
CA LYS A 83 -11.94 -7.47 33.02
C LYS A 83 -10.48 -7.91 33.09
N GLU A 84 -10.08 -8.55 34.19
CA GLU A 84 -8.73 -9.07 34.41
C GLU A 84 -8.40 -10.19 33.43
N ALA A 85 -9.33 -11.12 33.20
CA ALA A 85 -9.18 -12.21 32.24
C ALA A 85 -9.12 -11.68 30.79
N LEU A 86 -9.95 -10.68 30.46
CA LEU A 86 -9.90 -10.00 29.16
C LEU A 86 -8.57 -9.26 28.94
N ALA A 87 -8.06 -8.57 29.97
CA ALA A 87 -6.79 -7.87 29.90
C ALA A 87 -5.62 -8.85 29.71
N ALA A 88 -5.62 -9.98 30.42
CA ALA A 88 -4.62 -11.03 30.28
C ALA A 88 -4.65 -11.65 28.88
N ALA A 89 -5.83 -12.00 28.36
CA ALA A 89 -5.99 -12.53 27.01
C ALA A 89 -5.54 -11.54 25.93
N LYS A 90 -5.88 -10.25 26.08
CA LYS A 90 -5.43 -9.17 25.19
C LYS A 90 -3.91 -9.01 25.21
N LYS A 91 -3.29 -9.07 26.39
CA LYS A 91 -1.83 -9.00 26.54
C LYS A 91 -1.15 -10.18 25.85
N ALA A 92 -1.60 -11.41 26.12
CA ALA A 92 -1.05 -12.61 25.51
C ALA A 92 -1.13 -12.58 23.96
N MET A 93 -2.24 -12.07 23.41
CA MET A 93 -2.39 -11.85 21.97
C MET A 93 -1.43 -10.78 21.43
N ARG A 94 -1.23 -9.67 22.15
CA ARG A 94 -0.27 -8.61 21.77
C ARG A 94 1.17 -9.08 21.79
N ASP A 95 1.53 -9.96 22.72
CA ASP A 95 2.88 -10.52 22.81
C ASP A 95 3.26 -11.32 21.55
N GLU A 96 2.27 -11.92 20.86
CA GLU A 96 2.46 -12.65 19.58
C GLU A 96 2.15 -11.82 18.33
N GLN A 97 2.00 -10.49 18.45
CA GLN A 97 1.57 -9.64 17.32
C GLN A 97 2.43 -9.80 16.06
N ALA A 98 3.69 -10.20 16.22
CA ALA A 98 4.60 -10.47 15.11
C ALA A 98 4.06 -11.53 14.14
N GLY A 99 3.33 -12.54 14.63
CA GLY A 99 2.69 -13.56 13.79
C GLY A 99 1.72 -12.96 12.79
N LEU A 100 0.81 -12.08 13.25
CA LEU A 100 -0.11 -11.35 12.38
C LEU A 100 0.62 -10.36 11.46
N LEU A 101 1.51 -9.55 12.02
CA LEU A 101 2.17 -8.47 11.25
C LEU A 101 3.03 -9.01 10.11
N ASN A 102 3.66 -10.16 10.31
CA ASN A 102 4.46 -10.80 9.27
C ASN A 102 3.56 -11.45 8.21
N ALA A 103 2.41 -12.03 8.59
CA ALA A 103 1.44 -12.56 7.63
C ALA A 103 0.83 -11.44 6.77
N LEU A 104 0.53 -10.28 7.36
CA LEU A 104 0.07 -9.08 6.66
C LEU A 104 1.14 -8.46 5.73
N ALA A 105 2.42 -8.74 5.98
CA ALA A 105 3.51 -8.25 5.14
C ALA A 105 3.69 -9.07 3.84
N LEU A 106 3.05 -10.24 3.74
CA LEU A 106 3.14 -11.08 2.56
C LEU A 106 2.62 -10.32 1.32
N PRO A 107 3.33 -10.42 0.18
CA PRO A 107 2.85 -9.83 -1.04
C PRO A 107 1.62 -10.58 -1.58
N ASN A 108 0.81 -9.90 -2.38
CA ASN A 108 -0.29 -10.55 -3.09
C ASN A 108 0.23 -11.68 -4.01
N PHE A 109 -0.58 -12.73 -4.15
CA PHE A 109 -0.31 -13.85 -5.06
C PHE A 109 -0.06 -13.35 -6.48
N VAL A 110 0.90 -13.96 -7.15
CA VAL A 110 1.12 -13.74 -8.59
C VAL A 110 0.00 -14.45 -9.34
N HIS A 111 -0.61 -13.76 -10.31
CA HIS A 111 -1.68 -14.33 -11.14
C HIS A 111 -1.10 -15.20 -12.26
N GLU A 112 -0.16 -14.65 -13.02
CA GLU A 112 0.53 -15.31 -14.13
C GLU A 112 2.03 -15.12 -14.01
N VAL A 113 2.78 -16.18 -14.30
CA VAL A 113 4.23 -16.17 -14.32
C VAL A 113 4.69 -16.18 -15.77
N GLY A 114 5.47 -15.18 -16.15
CA GLY A 114 6.10 -15.14 -17.48
C GLY A 114 7.39 -15.94 -17.49
N ASN A 115 7.61 -16.72 -18.55
CA ASN A 115 8.84 -17.51 -18.71
C ASN A 115 10.05 -16.67 -19.19
N GLN A 116 9.84 -15.39 -19.50
CA GLN A 116 10.87 -14.51 -20.06
C GLN A 116 10.79 -13.14 -19.39
N GLU A 117 11.91 -12.70 -18.82
CA GLU A 117 12.10 -11.32 -18.38
C GLU A 117 12.21 -10.43 -19.62
N LYS A 118 11.16 -9.63 -19.88
CA LYS A 118 11.17 -8.65 -20.97
C LYS A 118 11.59 -7.29 -20.43
N PRO A 119 12.55 -6.59 -21.06
CA PRO A 119 12.88 -5.24 -20.65
C PRO A 119 11.63 -4.35 -20.80
N MET A 120 11.23 -3.70 -19.70
CA MET A 120 9.99 -2.89 -19.67
C MET A 120 10.05 -1.68 -20.62
N LEU A 121 11.25 -1.17 -20.93
CA LEU A 121 11.44 0.01 -21.74
C LEU A 121 12.62 -0.17 -22.71
N LYS A 122 12.47 0.37 -23.91
CA LYS A 122 13.58 0.49 -24.86
C LYS A 122 14.57 1.55 -24.36
N PRO A 123 15.89 1.33 -24.46
CA PRO A 123 16.86 2.37 -24.13
C PRO A 123 16.62 3.59 -25.01
N SER A 124 16.69 4.79 -24.42
CA SER A 124 16.46 6.04 -25.13
C SER A 124 17.54 7.06 -24.81
N LYS A 125 17.93 7.85 -25.82
CA LYS A 125 18.94 8.91 -25.73
C LYS A 125 18.31 10.30 -25.49
N HIS A 126 17.10 10.33 -24.91
CA HIS A 126 16.33 11.57 -24.74
C HIS A 126 17.07 12.57 -23.84
N ARG A 127 17.74 12.10 -22.78
CA ARG A 127 18.52 12.93 -21.87
C ARG A 127 19.60 13.70 -22.61
N ASP A 128 20.44 12.99 -23.38
CA ASP A 128 21.58 13.58 -24.07
C ASP A 128 21.10 14.61 -25.12
N TYR A 129 20.05 14.27 -25.87
CA TYR A 129 19.43 15.18 -26.83
C TYR A 129 18.88 16.47 -26.17
N LEU A 130 18.12 16.34 -25.08
CA LEU A 130 17.52 17.48 -24.40
C LEU A 130 18.56 18.37 -23.71
N THR A 131 19.61 17.77 -23.14
CA THR A 131 20.74 18.53 -22.57
C THR A 131 21.53 19.24 -23.64
N GLN A 132 21.86 18.59 -24.77
CA GLN A 132 22.57 19.22 -25.89
C GLN A 132 21.79 20.43 -26.46
N LYS A 133 20.46 20.37 -26.46
CA LYS A 133 19.59 21.47 -26.91
C LYS A 133 19.30 22.52 -25.84
N GLY A 134 19.84 22.38 -24.62
CA GLY A 134 19.62 23.32 -23.52
C GLY A 134 18.20 23.28 -22.93
N HIS A 135 17.41 22.26 -23.23
CA HIS A 135 16.04 22.10 -22.73
C HIS A 135 15.94 21.27 -21.44
N MET A 136 17.04 20.63 -21.03
CA MET A 136 17.12 19.87 -19.80
C MET A 136 18.44 20.17 -19.07
N ARG A 137 18.34 20.55 -17.79
CA ARG A 137 19.47 20.65 -16.86
C ARG A 137 19.26 19.70 -15.70
N VAL A 138 20.25 18.86 -15.42
CA VAL A 138 20.21 17.93 -14.28
C VAL A 138 21.11 18.47 -13.18
N ASP A 139 20.54 18.75 -12.01
CA ASP A 139 21.31 19.00 -10.79
C ASP A 139 21.53 17.68 -10.05
N LYS A 140 22.75 17.15 -10.14
CA LYS A 140 23.12 15.86 -9.53
C LYS A 140 23.19 15.93 -8.00
N ASN A 141 23.46 17.11 -7.43
CA ASN A 141 23.61 17.28 -5.99
C ASN A 141 22.27 17.08 -5.30
N ILE A 142 21.25 17.82 -5.76
CA ILE A 142 19.88 17.73 -5.22
C ILE A 142 19.02 16.65 -5.90
N GLY A 143 19.46 16.10 -7.03
CA GLY A 143 18.71 15.07 -7.76
C GLY A 143 17.47 15.62 -8.49
N VAL A 144 17.55 16.86 -8.99
CA VAL A 144 16.44 17.56 -9.63
C VAL A 144 16.73 17.73 -11.13
N VAL A 145 15.68 17.60 -11.94
CA VAL A 145 15.73 17.87 -13.38
C VAL A 145 14.91 19.12 -13.68
N HIS A 146 15.56 20.12 -14.26
CA HIS A 146 14.94 21.33 -14.75
C HIS A 146 14.68 21.18 -16.24
N LEU A 147 13.43 21.38 -16.65
CA LEU A 147 13.01 21.38 -18.04
C LEU A 147 12.65 22.80 -18.48
N VAL A 148 13.01 23.17 -19.70
CA VAL A 148 12.73 24.49 -20.28
C VAL A 148 12.32 24.34 -21.75
N GLY A 149 11.33 25.13 -22.18
CA GLY A 149 10.87 25.14 -23.57
C GLY A 149 9.87 24.02 -23.88
N TYR A 150 9.95 23.45 -25.08
CA TYR A 150 8.93 22.50 -25.56
C TYR A 150 8.73 21.25 -24.70
N PRO A 151 9.71 20.70 -23.94
CA PRO A 151 9.42 19.57 -23.05
C PRO A 151 8.38 19.90 -21.97
N VAL A 152 8.36 21.15 -21.48
CA VAL A 152 7.35 21.62 -20.51
C VAL A 152 5.98 21.72 -21.18
N LEU A 153 5.92 22.23 -22.41
CA LEU A 153 4.68 22.29 -23.19
C LEU A 153 4.14 20.89 -23.48
N LEU A 154 5.02 19.95 -23.87
CA LEU A 154 4.67 18.56 -24.11
C LEU A 154 4.15 17.90 -22.84
N GLN A 155 4.81 18.10 -21.69
CA GLN A 155 4.34 17.59 -20.39
C GLN A 155 2.93 18.10 -20.06
N ASN A 156 2.68 19.40 -20.24
CA ASN A 156 1.37 19.99 -19.99
C ASN A 156 0.29 19.46 -20.95
N HIS A 157 0.64 19.31 -22.23
CA HIS A 157 -0.28 18.77 -23.23
C HIS A 157 -0.62 17.31 -22.97
N LEU A 158 0.37 16.47 -22.65
CA LEU A 158 0.17 15.08 -22.26
C LEU A 158 -0.72 14.96 -21.01
N LYS A 159 -0.52 15.83 -20.01
CA LYS A 159 -1.39 15.88 -18.83
C LYS A 159 -2.84 16.13 -19.22
N ILE A 160 -3.11 17.11 -20.09
CA ILE A 160 -4.47 17.44 -20.54
C ILE A 160 -5.08 16.26 -21.32
N GLN A 161 -4.36 15.73 -22.30
CA GLN A 161 -4.83 14.59 -23.11
C GLN A 161 -5.13 13.35 -22.27
N LEU A 162 -4.31 13.06 -21.26
CA LEU A 162 -4.55 11.93 -20.36
C LEU A 162 -5.82 12.16 -19.51
N LEU A 163 -6.06 13.38 -19.03
CA LEU A 163 -7.29 13.69 -18.29
C LEU A 163 -8.54 13.59 -19.17
N GLU A 164 -8.46 14.05 -20.43
CA GLU A 164 -9.55 13.95 -21.41
C GLU A 164 -9.84 12.50 -21.79
N MET A 165 -8.81 11.67 -21.95
CA MET A 165 -8.94 10.24 -22.27
C MET A 165 -9.74 9.47 -21.20
N PHE A 166 -9.65 9.90 -19.94
CA PHE A 166 -10.36 9.30 -18.81
C PHE A 166 -11.48 10.21 -18.27
N GLN A 167 -12.11 11.03 -19.12
CA GLN A 167 -13.14 12.01 -18.70
C GLN A 167 -14.31 11.41 -17.88
N ASP A 168 -14.63 10.13 -18.07
CA ASP A 168 -15.67 9.43 -17.30
C ASP A 168 -15.24 9.08 -15.86
N ALA A 169 -13.94 9.19 -15.55
CA ALA A 169 -13.41 9.01 -14.20
C ALA A 169 -13.54 10.30 -13.39
N ILE A 170 -13.92 10.16 -12.13
CA ILE A 170 -14.08 11.28 -11.21
C ILE A 170 -12.72 11.93 -10.97
N LEU A 171 -12.58 13.20 -11.36
CA LEU A 171 -11.38 13.98 -11.11
C LEU A 171 -11.32 14.34 -9.62
N VAL A 172 -10.25 13.91 -8.95
CA VAL A 172 -10.01 14.17 -7.54
C VAL A 172 -8.68 14.87 -7.31
N SER A 173 -8.63 15.70 -6.28
CA SER A 173 -7.40 16.34 -5.79
C SER A 173 -7.09 15.82 -4.39
N PRO A 174 -6.34 14.70 -4.26
CA PRO A 174 -6.05 14.12 -2.96
C PRO A 174 -4.94 14.92 -2.24
N SER A 175 -4.84 14.71 -0.93
CA SER A 175 -3.72 15.26 -0.14
C SER A 175 -2.38 14.77 -0.69
N CYS A 176 -1.43 15.68 -0.89
CA CYS A 176 -0.04 15.32 -1.23
C CYS A 176 0.70 14.63 -0.08
N PHE A 177 0.13 14.65 1.13
CA PHE A 177 0.67 14.02 2.32
C PHE A 177 -0.13 12.77 2.70
N ALA A 178 0.59 11.72 3.08
CA ALA A 178 0.02 10.49 3.61
C ALA A 178 0.70 10.11 4.93
N ARG A 179 -0.09 9.63 5.90
CA ARG A 179 0.43 9.03 7.14
C ARG A 179 1.09 7.68 6.85
N ALA A 180 2.02 7.26 7.70
CA ALA A 180 2.70 5.97 7.54
C ALA A 180 1.73 4.78 7.39
N ALA A 181 0.61 4.79 8.13
CA ALA A 181 -0.44 3.76 8.04
C ALA A 181 -0.99 3.56 6.62
N ILE A 182 -1.05 4.63 5.82
CA ILE A 182 -1.53 4.56 4.44
C ILE A 182 -0.48 3.85 3.58
N LEU A 183 0.79 4.22 3.73
CA LEU A 183 1.90 3.59 3.00
C LEU A 183 2.05 2.11 3.35
N GLU A 184 1.96 1.78 4.65
CA GLU A 184 1.98 0.39 5.10
C GLU A 184 0.76 -0.39 4.58
N GLY A 185 -0.42 0.23 4.50
CA GLY A 185 -1.62 -0.40 3.92
C GLY A 185 -1.53 -0.69 2.42
N VAL A 186 -0.68 0.04 1.69
CA VAL A 186 -0.35 -0.24 0.27
C VAL A 186 0.85 -1.20 0.16
N ASN A 187 1.41 -1.65 1.29
CA ASN A 187 2.55 -2.55 1.40
C ASN A 187 3.79 -2.07 0.63
N VAL A 188 4.12 -0.77 0.74
CA VAL A 188 5.31 -0.16 0.13
C VAL A 188 6.36 0.24 1.18
N PRO A 189 7.67 0.20 0.86
CA PRO A 189 8.71 0.61 1.79
C PRO A 189 8.65 2.12 2.08
N VAL A 190 8.40 2.49 3.35
CA VAL A 190 8.31 3.92 3.76
C VAL A 190 9.61 4.71 3.53
N LYS A 191 10.76 4.02 3.43
CA LYS A 191 12.08 4.61 3.15
C LYS A 191 12.17 5.27 1.76
N ASP A 192 11.27 4.90 0.84
CA ASP A 192 11.25 5.41 -0.52
C ASP A 192 10.49 6.75 -0.62
N PHE A 193 10.02 7.29 0.50
CA PHE A 193 9.23 8.52 0.57
C PHE A 193 9.91 9.60 1.43
N VAL A 194 9.68 10.86 1.07
CA VAL A 194 10.21 12.00 1.81
C VAL A 194 9.40 12.19 3.08
N ARG A 195 10.03 12.06 4.25
CA ARG A 195 9.38 12.28 5.54
C ARG A 195 9.09 13.77 5.73
N PHE A 196 7.88 14.07 6.18
CA PHE A 196 7.45 15.41 6.58
C PHE A 196 7.29 15.47 8.11
N THR A 197 7.81 16.53 8.72
CA THR A 197 7.73 16.79 10.17
C THR A 197 7.79 18.28 10.42
N ASP A 198 7.10 18.75 11.45
CA ASP A 198 7.22 20.12 11.98
C ASP A 198 8.42 20.28 12.95
N GLY A 199 9.24 19.23 13.12
CA GLY A 199 10.36 19.19 14.06
C GLY A 199 10.00 18.71 15.47
N SER A 200 8.71 18.50 15.77
CA SER A 200 8.26 17.99 17.07
C SER A 200 8.24 16.46 17.13
N ASP A 201 8.48 15.91 18.33
CA ASP A 201 8.38 14.47 18.59
C ASP A 201 6.94 13.94 18.61
N THR A 202 5.96 14.83 18.70
CA THR A 202 4.52 14.52 18.71
C THR A 202 3.91 14.52 17.32
N PHE A 203 4.62 15.02 16.31
CA PHE A 203 4.11 15.08 14.96
C PHE A 203 3.84 13.66 14.39
N PRO A 204 2.63 13.41 13.86
CA PRO A 204 2.31 12.13 13.25
C PRO A 204 3.30 11.79 12.14
N THR A 205 3.75 10.54 12.09
CA THR A 205 4.68 10.11 11.04
C THR A 205 4.00 10.21 9.68
N THR A 206 4.41 11.23 8.91
CA THR A 206 3.76 11.67 7.67
C THR A 206 4.82 11.78 6.57
N TYR A 207 4.41 11.51 5.34
CA TYR A 207 5.26 11.47 4.16
C TYR A 207 4.65 12.26 3.02
N LEU A 208 5.51 12.87 2.21
CA LEU A 208 5.14 13.53 0.97
C LEU A 208 5.09 12.48 -0.15
N VAL A 209 3.90 12.25 -0.71
CA VAL A 209 3.60 11.24 -1.73
C VAL A 209 3.05 11.84 -3.03
N GLY A 210 2.53 13.07 -2.95
CA GLY A 210 1.96 13.78 -4.10
C GLY A 210 0.68 13.16 -4.64
N HIS A 211 0.44 13.34 -5.94
CA HIS A 211 -0.64 12.72 -6.70
C HIS A 211 -0.20 11.31 -7.12
N SER A 212 -0.43 10.32 -6.26
CA SER A 212 -0.03 8.93 -6.47
C SER A 212 -1.09 7.96 -5.94
N ILE A 213 -0.88 6.66 -6.16
CA ILE A 213 -1.81 5.63 -5.67
C ILE A 213 -2.04 5.73 -4.15
N HIS A 214 -1.02 6.11 -3.38
CA HIS A 214 -1.10 6.20 -1.92
C HIS A 214 -2.08 7.30 -1.47
N SER A 215 -2.05 8.46 -2.12
CA SER A 215 -2.96 9.56 -1.81
C SER A 215 -4.38 9.28 -2.32
N LEU A 216 -4.54 8.55 -3.43
CA LEU A 216 -5.85 8.08 -3.88
C LEU A 216 -6.47 7.05 -2.92
N VAL A 217 -5.71 6.04 -2.51
CA VAL A 217 -6.17 5.02 -1.54
C VAL A 217 -6.63 5.68 -0.24
N SER A 218 -5.96 6.76 0.19
CA SER A 218 -6.33 7.49 1.40
C SER A 218 -7.77 8.02 1.40
N LEU A 219 -8.31 8.38 0.22
CA LEU A 219 -9.69 8.87 0.08
C LEU A 219 -10.72 7.80 0.43
N PHE A 220 -10.34 6.53 0.30
CA PHE A 220 -11.23 5.39 0.47
C PHE A 220 -11.04 4.70 1.84
N ILE A 221 -10.07 5.14 2.64
CA ILE A 221 -9.89 4.63 3.99
C ILE A 221 -11.10 5.03 4.83
N ARG A 222 -11.80 4.04 5.39
CA ARG A 222 -13.06 4.18 6.14
C ARG A 222 -14.26 4.67 5.30
N ALA A 223 -14.12 4.73 3.99
CA ALA A 223 -15.27 4.97 3.12
C ALA A 223 -16.16 3.73 3.09
N GLN A 224 -17.47 3.93 3.00
CA GLN A 224 -18.44 2.86 2.81
C GLN A 224 -19.06 2.98 1.43
N PHE A 225 -18.97 1.92 0.64
CA PHE A 225 -19.62 1.84 -0.66
C PHE A 225 -20.86 0.96 -0.57
N LEU A 226 -21.96 1.46 -1.10
CA LEU A 226 -23.25 0.77 -1.12
C LEU A 226 -23.68 0.63 -2.57
N GLU A 227 -24.05 -0.58 -2.99
CA GLU A 227 -24.48 -0.89 -4.36
C GLU A 227 -25.66 -0.02 -4.82
N GLN A 228 -26.56 0.33 -3.90
CA GLN A 228 -27.70 1.21 -4.15
C GLN A 228 -27.32 2.69 -4.34
N LYS A 229 -26.14 3.11 -3.88
CA LYS A 229 -25.67 4.51 -3.91
C LYS A 229 -24.52 4.74 -4.90
N ASN A 230 -23.72 3.71 -5.19
CA ASN A 230 -22.50 3.81 -5.98
C ASN A 230 -22.64 3.00 -7.27
N LYS A 231 -22.38 3.65 -8.41
CA LYS A 231 -22.22 2.95 -9.69
C LYS A 231 -20.85 2.29 -9.71
N TRP A 232 -20.82 0.98 -9.92
CA TRP A 232 -19.59 0.20 -10.07
C TRP A 232 -19.24 0.02 -11.56
N PRO A 233 -17.95 0.04 -11.95
CA PRO A 233 -16.77 0.30 -11.13
C PRO A 233 -16.64 1.78 -10.72
N ILE A 234 -15.99 2.01 -9.58
CA ILE A 234 -15.62 3.38 -9.15
C ILE A 234 -14.30 3.73 -9.82
N THR A 235 -14.34 4.72 -10.70
CA THR A 235 -13.17 5.22 -11.43
C THR A 235 -12.83 6.62 -10.93
N VAL A 236 -11.57 6.81 -10.54
CA VAL A 236 -11.03 8.10 -10.12
C VAL A 236 -9.76 8.39 -10.89
N GLN A 237 -9.51 9.67 -11.14
CA GLN A 237 -8.29 10.14 -11.76
C GLN A 237 -7.76 11.37 -11.02
N THR A 238 -6.45 11.56 -11.09
CA THR A 238 -5.79 12.73 -10.50
C THR A 238 -4.55 13.07 -11.31
N ALA A 239 -4.15 14.33 -11.32
CA ALA A 239 -2.96 14.76 -12.03
C ALA A 239 -2.20 15.84 -11.25
N GLY A 240 -0.94 15.58 -10.98
CA GLY A 240 -0.04 16.50 -10.29
C GLY A 240 1.32 15.87 -10.06
N ALA A 241 2.13 16.53 -9.24
CA ALA A 241 3.47 16.04 -8.90
C ALA A 241 3.40 14.82 -7.98
N SER A 242 4.31 13.86 -8.19
CA SER A 242 4.61 12.76 -7.28
C SER A 242 6.01 12.96 -6.70
N TYR A 243 6.21 12.49 -5.47
CA TYR A 243 7.46 12.71 -4.74
C TYR A 243 8.01 11.38 -4.24
N HIS A 244 9.32 11.22 -4.38
CA HIS A 244 10.05 10.04 -3.95
C HIS A 244 11.32 10.49 -3.23
N ALA A 245 11.72 9.73 -2.21
CA ALA A 245 13.03 9.91 -1.61
C ALA A 245 14.11 9.61 -2.67
N LYS A 246 15.19 10.37 -2.64
CA LYS A 246 16.35 10.09 -3.49
C LYS A 246 16.91 8.72 -3.09
N VAL A 247 16.61 7.69 -3.88
CA VAL A 247 17.30 6.41 -3.74
C VAL A 247 18.78 6.70 -4.01
N ARG A 248 19.66 6.33 -3.08
CA ARG A 248 21.11 6.25 -3.36
C ARG A 248 21.34 5.11 -4.35
N ALA A 249 20.84 5.26 -5.57
CA ALA A 249 21.26 4.45 -6.69
C ALA A 249 22.62 5.01 -7.08
N ASN A 250 23.65 4.15 -7.03
CA ASN A 250 24.85 4.36 -7.83
C ASN A 250 24.37 4.48 -9.29
N LEU A 251 24.17 5.72 -9.74
CA LEU A 251 23.88 6.06 -11.12
C LEU A 251 25.16 5.73 -11.91
N TYR A 252 25.25 4.50 -12.40
CA TYR A 252 26.14 4.12 -13.49
C TYR A 252 25.54 4.61 -14.81
#